data_AF-A0A4P7R242-F1
#
_entry.id   AF-A0A4P7R242-F1
#
_cell.length_a   1.000
_cell.length_b   1.000
_cell.length_c   1.000
_cell.angle_alpha   90.00
_cell.angle_beta   90.00
_cell.angle_gamma   90.00
#
_symmetry.space_group_name_H-M   'P 1'
#
loop_
_entity.id
_entity.type
_entity.pdbx_description
1 polymer ?
#
loop_
_entity_poly.entity_id
_entity_poly.type
_entity_poly.pdbx_seq_one_letter_code
_entity_poly.pdbx_strand_id
1 'polypeptide(L)'
;MLNQATYFEMKARAGTIGAALAAVIDREVPQGVRVHLVGHSFGGRLVTSTASAMRTPVRSLSLLQAAFSHNAFGTGIGRRKIDGGFRRVVADGVVSGPIMVTHTRRDTAVGIFYAIASSVSGEIAKGMVTSRLVGGPADLHGGLGANGALAMNDGEAVVHVATVGETPDLVCAKVNNVLCDAIIGGHSDVANPDVGALVWRALSA
;
A
#
# COMPACT_ATOMS: atom_id res chain seq x y z
N MET A 1 16.88 -12.07 15.32
CA MET A 1 16.65 -12.94 14.14
C MET A 1 15.23 -13.50 14.05
N LEU A 2 14.52 -13.73 15.17
CA LEU A 2 13.13 -14.24 15.17
C LEU A 2 12.10 -13.32 14.46
N ASN A 3 12.29 -11.99 14.47
CA ASN A 3 11.31 -11.04 13.95
C ASN A 3 11.37 -10.85 12.40
N GLN A 4 12.51 -11.16 11.77
CA GLN A 4 12.67 -11.03 10.31
C GLN A 4 12.06 -12.22 9.54
N ALA A 5 12.20 -13.44 10.07
CA ALA A 5 11.56 -14.62 9.47
C ALA A 5 10.02 -14.51 9.49
N THR A 6 9.45 -14.09 10.63
CA THR A 6 8.01 -13.82 10.76
C THR A 6 7.55 -12.73 9.80
N TYR A 7 8.32 -11.66 9.61
CA TYR A 7 8.01 -10.60 8.64
C TYR A 7 7.92 -11.13 7.20
N PHE A 8 8.89 -11.93 6.75
CA PHE A 8 8.88 -12.50 5.41
C PHE A 8 7.78 -13.53 5.22
N GLU A 9 7.52 -14.36 6.23
CA GLU A 9 6.39 -15.28 6.20
C GLU A 9 5.05 -14.54 6.14
N MET A 10 4.84 -13.51 6.97
CA MET A 10 3.62 -12.71 6.96
C MET A 10 3.43 -12.01 5.62
N LYS A 11 4.51 -11.42 5.07
CA LYS A 11 4.50 -10.85 3.74
C LYS A 11 4.08 -11.91 2.73
N ALA A 12 4.79 -13.03 2.61
CA ALA A 12 4.50 -14.10 1.66
C ALA A 12 3.06 -14.60 1.77
N ARG A 13 2.62 -14.95 3.00
CA ARG A 13 1.26 -15.41 3.32
C ARG A 13 0.19 -14.41 2.91
N ALA A 14 0.41 -13.10 3.09
CA ALA A 14 -0.56 -12.09 2.66
C ALA A 14 -0.90 -12.18 1.16
N GLY A 15 0.08 -12.51 0.32
CA GLY A 15 -0.14 -12.66 -1.12
C GLY A 15 -0.89 -13.95 -1.45
N THR A 16 -0.44 -15.08 -0.88
CA THR A 16 -1.08 -16.39 -1.09
C THR A 16 -2.53 -16.39 -0.58
N ILE A 17 -2.76 -15.88 0.63
CA ILE A 17 -4.10 -15.78 1.23
C ILE A 17 -4.95 -14.78 0.44
N GLY A 18 -4.38 -13.64 0.02
CA GLY A 18 -5.11 -12.66 -0.78
C GLY A 18 -5.62 -13.24 -2.10
N ALA A 19 -4.77 -13.99 -2.83
CA ALA A 19 -5.17 -14.68 -4.05
C ALA A 19 -6.24 -15.76 -3.80
N ALA A 20 -6.15 -16.51 -2.70
CA ALA A 20 -7.17 -17.48 -2.32
C ALA A 20 -8.51 -16.80 -1.96
N LEU A 21 -8.47 -15.66 -1.27
CA LEU A 21 -9.66 -14.87 -0.93
C LEU A 21 -10.38 -14.37 -2.19
N ALA A 22 -9.64 -14.02 -3.25
CA ALA A 22 -10.25 -13.61 -4.52
C ALA A 22 -11.16 -14.70 -5.10
N ALA A 23 -10.74 -15.96 -5.05
CA ALA A 23 -11.55 -17.08 -5.52
C ALA A 23 -12.82 -17.29 -4.69
N VAL A 24 -12.76 -17.02 -3.37
CA VAL A 24 -13.95 -17.05 -2.50
C VAL A 24 -14.89 -15.91 -2.86
N ILE A 25 -14.38 -14.69 -3.01
CA ILE A 25 -15.22 -13.53 -3.38
C ILE A 25 -15.89 -13.75 -4.74
N ASP A 26 -15.13 -14.18 -5.76
CA ASP A 26 -15.67 -14.45 -7.09
C ASP A 26 -16.76 -15.54 -7.10
N ARG A 27 -16.75 -16.45 -6.12
CA ARG A 27 -17.72 -17.54 -6.02
C ARG A 27 -18.96 -17.14 -5.20
N GLU A 28 -18.76 -16.43 -4.10
CA GLU A 28 -19.80 -16.18 -3.10
C GLU A 28 -20.49 -14.82 -3.27
N VAL A 29 -19.83 -13.83 -3.89
CA VAL A 29 -20.40 -12.48 -4.04
C VAL A 29 -21.25 -12.41 -5.31
N PRO A 30 -22.56 -12.07 -5.19
CA PRO A 30 -23.45 -11.95 -6.34
C PRO A 30 -23.02 -10.84 -7.31
N GLN A 31 -23.43 -10.99 -8.57
CA GLN A 31 -23.30 -9.94 -9.57
C GLN A 31 -24.05 -8.67 -9.13
N GLY A 32 -23.49 -7.50 -9.45
CA GLY A 32 -24.07 -6.20 -9.11
C GLY A 32 -23.75 -5.68 -7.70
N VAL A 33 -23.09 -6.48 -6.84
CA VAL A 33 -22.60 -6.00 -5.55
C VAL A 33 -21.29 -5.23 -5.74
N ARG A 34 -21.20 -4.03 -5.14
CA ARG A 34 -19.96 -3.24 -5.13
C ARG A 34 -19.01 -3.80 -4.09
N VAL A 35 -17.87 -4.35 -4.53
CA VAL A 35 -16.83 -4.84 -3.63
C VAL A 35 -15.84 -3.73 -3.31
N HIS A 36 -15.65 -3.46 -2.02
CA HIS A 36 -14.66 -2.50 -1.53
C HIS A 36 -13.68 -3.21 -0.62
N LEU A 37 -12.39 -2.91 -0.82
CA LEU A 37 -11.31 -3.60 -0.15
C LEU A 37 -10.52 -2.62 0.71
N VAL A 38 -10.42 -2.89 2.01
CA VAL A 38 -9.70 -2.05 2.96
C VAL A 38 -8.67 -2.92 3.70
N GLY A 39 -7.41 -2.48 3.71
CA GLY A 39 -6.34 -3.24 4.33
C GLY A 39 -5.32 -2.34 5.03
N HIS A 40 -5.04 -2.65 6.29
CA HIS A 40 -3.99 -2.01 7.07
C HIS A 40 -2.71 -2.84 7.08
N SER A 41 -1.53 -2.20 7.06
CA SER A 41 -0.25 -2.90 7.17
C SER A 41 -0.13 -4.03 6.14
N PHE A 42 0.17 -5.27 6.56
CA PHE A 42 0.18 -6.44 5.68
C PHE A 42 -1.20 -6.80 5.11
N GLY A 43 -2.28 -6.44 5.79
CA GLY A 43 -3.63 -6.50 5.26
C GLY A 43 -3.76 -5.69 3.97
N GLY A 44 -3.03 -4.57 3.84
CA GLY A 44 -2.94 -3.80 2.59
C GLY A 44 -2.37 -4.63 1.43
N ARG A 45 -1.29 -5.39 1.68
CA ARG A 45 -0.74 -6.32 0.67
C ARG A 45 -1.74 -7.43 0.34
N LEU A 46 -2.42 -7.96 1.36
CA LEU A 46 -3.42 -9.02 1.20
C LEU A 46 -4.54 -8.56 0.27
N VAL A 47 -5.17 -7.43 0.57
CA VAL A 47 -6.29 -6.93 -0.23
C VAL A 47 -5.87 -6.45 -1.62
N THR A 48 -4.63 -5.97 -1.79
CA THR A 48 -4.07 -5.66 -3.12
C THR A 48 -3.89 -6.94 -3.94
N SER A 49 -3.42 -8.02 -3.30
CA SER A 49 -3.32 -9.34 -3.93
C SER A 49 -4.68 -9.94 -4.25
N THR A 50 -5.68 -9.72 -3.39
CA THR A 50 -7.07 -10.09 -3.65
C THR A 50 -7.59 -9.35 -4.87
N ALA A 51 -7.51 -8.01 -4.90
CA ALA A 51 -7.93 -7.20 -6.04
C ALA A 51 -7.28 -7.68 -7.33
N SER A 52 -5.96 -7.89 -7.32
CA SER A 52 -5.21 -8.33 -8.50
C SER A 52 -5.62 -9.70 -9.03
N ALA A 53 -6.25 -10.57 -8.23
CA ALA A 53 -6.63 -11.93 -8.62
C ALA A 53 -8.14 -12.10 -8.85
N MET A 54 -8.96 -11.12 -8.44
CA MET A 54 -10.40 -11.15 -8.61
C MET A 54 -10.80 -11.01 -10.08
N ARG A 55 -11.92 -11.64 -10.44
CA ARG A 55 -12.64 -11.41 -11.70
C ARG A 55 -13.79 -10.45 -11.52
N THR A 56 -14.38 -10.42 -10.32
CA THR A 56 -15.40 -9.43 -9.96
C THR A 56 -14.76 -8.03 -9.90
N PRO A 57 -15.41 -6.98 -10.47
CA PRO A 57 -14.90 -5.63 -10.41
C PRO A 57 -14.73 -5.11 -8.98
N VAL A 58 -13.57 -4.52 -8.68
CA VAL A 58 -13.33 -3.84 -7.40
C VAL A 58 -13.76 -2.37 -7.52
N ARG A 59 -14.61 -1.92 -6.60
CA ARG A 59 -15.11 -0.54 -6.59
C ARG A 59 -14.10 0.42 -5.97
N SER A 60 -13.48 0.08 -4.85
CA SER A 60 -12.35 0.87 -4.33
C SER A 60 -11.38 0.03 -3.52
N LEU A 61 -10.15 0.52 -3.40
CA LEU A 61 -9.05 -0.11 -2.68
C LEU A 61 -8.41 0.90 -1.72
N SER A 62 -8.56 0.69 -0.43
CA SER A 62 -8.04 1.58 0.63
C SER A 62 -6.88 0.91 1.36
N LEU A 63 -5.69 1.48 1.21
CA LEU A 63 -4.42 0.97 1.73
C LEU A 63 -3.96 1.86 2.88
N LEU A 64 -4.23 1.40 4.11
CA LEU A 64 -3.93 2.14 5.33
C LEU A 64 -2.54 1.77 5.84
N GLN A 65 -1.57 2.69 5.75
CA GLN A 65 -0.19 2.46 6.25
C GLN A 65 0.35 1.11 5.75
N ALA A 66 0.12 0.82 4.47
CA ALA A 66 0.27 -0.54 3.99
C ALA A 66 1.74 -0.97 3.91
N ALA A 67 2.01 -2.19 4.38
CA ALA A 67 3.35 -2.72 4.61
C ALA A 67 3.82 -3.58 3.42
N PHE A 68 4.09 -2.93 2.30
CA PHE A 68 4.79 -3.52 1.15
C PHE A 68 5.53 -2.43 0.35
N SER A 69 6.20 -2.80 -0.75
CA SER A 69 7.06 -1.87 -1.49
C SER A 69 6.29 -0.64 -1.97
N HIS A 70 6.87 0.55 -1.79
CA HIS A 70 6.35 1.78 -2.41
C HIS A 70 6.35 1.76 -3.95
N ASN A 71 7.13 0.88 -4.56
CA ASN A 71 7.23 0.71 -6.01
C ASN A 71 6.25 -0.35 -6.53
N ALA A 72 5.36 -0.87 -5.69
CA ALA A 72 4.56 -2.04 -6.03
C ALA A 72 3.59 -1.82 -7.21
N PHE A 73 3.14 -0.59 -7.44
CA PHE A 73 2.29 -0.21 -8.57
C PHE A 73 3.07 0.39 -9.74
N GLY A 74 4.36 0.68 -9.53
CA GLY A 74 5.20 1.38 -10.48
C GLY A 74 5.75 0.51 -11.61
N THR A 75 6.41 1.15 -12.56
CA THR A 75 7.08 0.55 -13.72
C THR A 75 8.46 1.17 -13.92
N GLY A 76 9.33 0.53 -14.69
CA GLY A 76 10.65 1.06 -15.01
C GLY A 76 11.58 1.16 -13.79
N ILE A 77 11.37 0.32 -12.77
CA ILE A 77 12.04 0.42 -11.47
C ILE A 77 13.48 -0.09 -11.58
N GLY A 78 14.41 0.74 -11.07
CA GLY A 78 15.83 0.41 -10.99
C GLY A 78 16.52 0.22 -12.35
N ARG A 79 17.78 -0.23 -12.33
CA ARG A 79 18.59 -0.38 -13.56
C ARG A 79 18.02 -1.39 -14.55
N ARG A 80 17.28 -2.39 -14.05
CA ARG A 80 16.67 -3.45 -14.86
C ARG A 80 15.31 -3.07 -15.43
N LYS A 81 14.79 -1.87 -15.09
CA LYS A 81 13.49 -1.34 -15.55
C LYS A 81 12.35 -2.35 -15.38
N ILE A 82 12.25 -2.93 -14.18
CA ILE A 82 11.23 -3.93 -13.88
C ILE A 82 9.93 -3.28 -13.42
N ASP A 83 8.84 -4.03 -13.53
CA ASP A 83 7.55 -3.64 -12.98
C ASP A 83 7.41 -4.02 -11.50
N GLY A 84 6.60 -3.25 -10.78
CA GLY A 84 6.17 -3.56 -9.44
C GLY A 84 5.28 -4.81 -9.41
N GLY A 85 5.33 -5.56 -8.32
CA GLY A 85 4.60 -6.83 -8.19
C GLY A 85 3.07 -6.73 -8.29
N PHE A 86 2.50 -5.53 -8.18
CA PHE A 86 1.08 -5.25 -8.35
C PHE A 86 0.81 -4.22 -9.46
N ARG A 87 1.75 -4.03 -10.40
CA ARG A 87 1.62 -3.09 -11.52
C ARG A 87 0.30 -3.25 -12.29
N ARG A 88 -0.12 -4.50 -12.51
CA ARG A 88 -1.38 -4.83 -13.20
C ARG A 88 -2.63 -4.23 -12.55
N VAL A 89 -2.63 -3.98 -11.23
CA VAL A 89 -3.77 -3.36 -10.54
C VAL A 89 -4.08 -1.98 -11.12
N VAL A 90 -3.04 -1.25 -11.54
CA VAL A 90 -3.17 0.06 -12.18
C VAL A 90 -3.24 -0.09 -13.70
N ALA A 91 -2.33 -0.86 -14.30
CA ALA A 91 -2.24 -0.98 -15.76
C ALA A 91 -3.52 -1.54 -16.41
N ASP A 92 -4.18 -2.49 -15.74
CA ASP A 92 -5.38 -3.16 -16.26
C ASP A 92 -6.68 -2.51 -15.74
N GLY A 93 -6.60 -1.44 -14.94
CA GLY A 93 -7.78 -0.78 -14.38
C GLY A 93 -8.62 -1.67 -13.47
N VAL A 94 -7.99 -2.56 -12.71
CA VAL A 94 -8.66 -3.56 -11.84
C VAL A 94 -9.61 -2.91 -10.83
N VAL A 95 -9.28 -1.69 -10.39
CA VAL A 95 -10.10 -0.89 -9.47
C VAL A 95 -10.74 0.26 -10.24
N SER A 96 -12.07 0.27 -10.29
CA SER A 96 -12.84 1.28 -11.05
C SER A 96 -12.94 2.64 -10.34
N GLY A 97 -12.97 2.64 -9.01
CA GLY A 97 -12.94 3.85 -8.19
C GLY A 97 -11.53 4.17 -7.70
N PRO A 98 -11.38 4.88 -6.58
CA PRO A 98 -10.06 5.31 -6.10
C PRO A 98 -9.26 4.15 -5.49
N ILE A 99 -7.95 4.14 -5.77
CA ILE A 99 -6.95 3.39 -5.00
C ILE A 99 -6.35 4.37 -4.00
N MET A 100 -6.82 4.39 -2.76
CA MET A 100 -6.31 5.29 -1.72
C MET A 100 -5.09 4.69 -1.04
N VAL A 101 -4.00 5.46 -0.97
CA VAL A 101 -2.78 5.10 -0.24
C VAL A 101 -2.53 6.17 0.81
N THR A 102 -2.79 5.85 2.08
CA THR A 102 -2.37 6.74 3.16
C THR A 102 -0.89 6.54 3.44
N HIS A 103 -0.15 7.63 3.62
CA HIS A 103 1.25 7.54 3.98
C HIS A 103 1.67 8.68 4.92
N THR A 104 2.64 8.39 5.78
CA THR A 104 3.28 9.40 6.64
C THR A 104 4.72 9.02 6.90
N ARG A 105 5.61 10.01 6.97
CA ARG A 105 7.02 9.77 7.34
C ARG A 105 7.17 9.33 8.80
N ARG A 106 6.12 9.46 9.62
CA ARG A 106 6.08 8.96 10.99
C ARG A 106 5.88 7.45 11.07
N ASP A 107 5.54 6.80 9.97
CA ASP A 107 5.52 5.33 9.86
C ASP A 107 6.94 4.78 9.73
N THR A 108 7.66 4.78 10.85
CA THR A 108 9.02 4.23 10.97
C THR A 108 9.03 2.70 10.91
N ALA A 109 7.90 2.05 11.20
CA ALA A 109 7.77 0.59 11.14
C ALA A 109 7.92 0.09 9.69
N VAL A 110 7.37 0.79 8.70
CA VAL A 110 7.45 0.37 7.30
C VAL A 110 8.79 0.76 6.65
N GLY A 111 9.34 1.94 6.96
CA GLY A 111 10.63 2.38 6.44
C GLY A 111 11.83 1.55 6.94
N ILE A 112 11.85 1.21 8.23
CA ILE A 112 13.00 0.54 8.86
C ILE A 112 12.95 -0.98 8.65
N PHE A 113 11.77 -1.62 8.78
CA PHE A 113 11.71 -3.09 8.65
C PHE A 113 11.90 -3.57 7.21
N TYR A 114 11.40 -2.86 6.19
CA TYR A 114 11.56 -3.30 4.79
C TYR A 114 13.02 -3.19 4.33
N ALA A 115 13.70 -2.11 4.70
CA ALA A 115 15.08 -1.86 4.33
C ALA A 115 16.06 -2.80 5.06
N ILE A 116 15.87 -3.04 6.37
CA ILE A 116 16.66 -4.02 7.14
C ILE A 116 16.41 -5.46 6.68
N ALA A 117 15.19 -5.81 6.29
CA ALA A 117 14.88 -7.15 5.81
C ALA A 117 15.45 -7.43 4.40
N SER A 118 15.49 -6.43 3.52
CA SER A 118 16.00 -6.60 2.14
C SER A 118 17.53 -6.65 2.04
N SER A 119 18.26 -6.21 3.07
CA SER A 119 19.72 -6.13 3.10
C SER A 119 20.32 -7.32 3.88
N VAL A 120 20.57 -8.42 3.18
CA VAL A 120 21.23 -9.60 3.76
C VAL A 120 22.75 -9.35 3.86
N SER A 121 23.22 -8.76 4.97
CA SER A 121 24.55 -8.99 5.55
C SER A 121 24.59 -8.47 6.99
N GLY A 122 24.94 -9.34 7.93
CA GLY A 122 24.82 -9.10 9.37
C GLY A 122 25.66 -7.95 9.93
N GLU A 123 26.67 -7.45 9.19
CA GLU A 123 27.52 -6.33 9.61
C GLU A 123 26.90 -4.96 9.30
N ILE A 124 26.07 -4.82 8.26
CA ILE A 124 25.45 -3.53 7.90
C ILE A 124 24.32 -3.16 8.89
N ALA A 125 23.72 -4.15 9.55
CA ALA A 125 22.60 -3.97 10.47
C ALA A 125 22.90 -3.04 11.67
N LYS A 126 24.17 -2.93 12.12
CA LYS A 126 24.54 -1.99 13.20
C LYS A 126 24.77 -0.55 12.71
N GLY A 127 25.11 -0.34 11.43
CA GLY A 127 25.33 0.98 10.84
C GLY A 127 24.10 1.59 10.13
N MET A 128 23.09 0.78 9.77
CA MET A 128 21.88 1.22 9.07
C MET A 128 20.85 1.94 9.94
N VAL A 129 20.83 1.66 11.25
CA VAL A 129 19.81 2.20 12.19
C VAL A 129 19.95 3.72 12.40
N THR A 130 21.06 4.32 11.98
CA THR A 130 21.39 5.73 12.23
C THR A 130 21.14 6.67 11.03
N SER A 131 20.76 6.15 9.85
CA SER A 131 20.60 6.98 8.65
C SER A 131 19.13 7.10 8.22
N ARG A 132 18.60 8.34 8.23
CA ARG A 132 17.27 8.72 7.67
C ARG A 132 17.09 8.39 6.18
N LEU A 133 18.14 7.94 5.48
CA LEU A 133 18.12 7.59 4.06
C LEU A 133 17.59 6.17 3.79
N VAL A 134 17.69 5.28 4.77
CA VAL A 134 17.32 3.86 4.66
C VAL A 134 15.80 3.72 4.70
N GLY A 135 15.20 3.17 3.65
CA GLY A 135 13.75 3.06 3.47
C GLY A 135 13.02 4.34 3.01
N GLY A 136 13.77 5.41 2.71
CA GLY A 136 13.22 6.65 2.18
C GLY A 136 12.77 6.57 0.72
N PRO A 137 12.24 7.66 0.12
CA PRO A 137 11.72 7.64 -1.25
C PRO A 137 12.73 7.29 -2.34
N ALA A 138 14.02 7.56 -2.09
CA ALA A 138 15.12 7.24 -3.00
C ALA A 138 15.66 5.81 -2.83
N ASP A 139 15.25 5.10 -1.78
CA ASP A 139 15.65 3.70 -1.55
C ASP A 139 14.74 2.78 -2.35
N LEU A 140 15.32 1.86 -3.14
CA LEU A 140 14.57 0.83 -3.86
C LEU A 140 13.71 -0.05 -2.93
N HIS A 141 14.11 -0.13 -1.66
CA HIS A 141 13.50 -0.90 -0.60
C HIS A 141 12.69 -0.01 0.37
N GLY A 142 12.15 1.10 -0.10
CA GLY A 142 11.18 1.89 0.66
C GLY A 142 9.79 1.23 0.71
N GLY A 143 9.02 1.58 1.74
CA GLY A 143 7.68 1.03 1.93
C GLY A 143 6.55 2.04 1.67
N LEU A 144 5.43 1.51 1.21
CA LEU A 144 4.28 2.26 0.72
C LEU A 144 3.67 3.15 1.80
N GLY A 145 3.46 2.63 3.02
CA GLY A 145 2.92 3.40 4.15
C GLY A 145 3.80 4.57 4.62
N ALA A 146 5.08 4.58 4.28
CA ALA A 146 5.98 5.70 4.60
C ALA A 146 6.03 6.76 3.48
N ASN A 147 6.09 6.28 2.23
CA ASN A 147 6.48 7.12 1.08
C ASN A 147 5.33 7.40 0.10
N GLY A 148 4.20 6.72 0.21
CA GLY A 148 3.20 6.65 -0.85
C GLY A 148 3.67 5.77 -2.01
N ALA A 149 2.86 5.65 -3.06
CA ALA A 149 3.21 4.93 -4.28
C ALA A 149 4.18 5.75 -5.14
N LEU A 150 5.27 5.12 -5.59
CA LEU A 150 6.32 5.72 -6.41
C LEU A 150 6.52 4.94 -7.72
N ALA A 151 7.36 5.50 -8.60
CA ALA A 151 7.67 4.97 -9.94
C ALA A 151 6.42 4.77 -10.83
N MET A 152 5.42 5.63 -10.64
CA MET A 152 4.19 5.67 -11.43
C MET A 152 4.42 6.40 -12.76
N ASN A 153 3.68 6.04 -13.81
CA ASN A 153 3.66 6.87 -15.02
C ASN A 153 2.88 8.16 -14.78
N ASP A 154 3.13 9.16 -15.64
CA ASP A 154 2.40 10.42 -15.61
C ASP A 154 0.89 10.20 -15.71
N GLY A 155 0.16 10.83 -14.79
CA GLY A 155 -1.30 10.77 -14.74
C GLY A 155 -1.91 9.57 -14.00
N GLU A 156 -1.12 8.56 -13.62
CA GLU A 156 -1.60 7.38 -12.87
C GLU A 156 -1.80 7.63 -11.37
N ALA A 157 -1.08 8.61 -10.83
CA ALA A 157 -1.15 8.98 -9.42
C ALA A 157 -1.51 10.46 -9.22
N VAL A 158 -2.23 10.73 -8.14
CA VAL A 158 -2.59 12.08 -7.66
C VAL A 158 -2.12 12.18 -6.21
N VAL A 159 -1.57 13.33 -5.85
CA VAL A 159 -1.09 13.62 -4.50
C VAL A 159 -2.10 14.50 -3.78
N HIS A 160 -2.40 14.12 -2.54
CA HIS A 160 -3.27 14.84 -1.63
C HIS A 160 -2.55 15.06 -0.30
N VAL A 161 -3.00 16.05 0.46
CA VAL A 161 -2.59 16.27 1.85
C VAL A 161 -3.83 16.21 2.72
N ALA A 162 -3.84 15.33 3.72
CA ALA A 162 -4.93 15.28 4.69
C ALA A 162 -4.69 16.27 5.82
N THR A 163 -5.74 16.96 6.22
CA THR A 163 -5.82 17.90 7.35
C THR A 163 -6.89 17.41 8.32
N VAL A 164 -6.79 17.80 9.59
CA VAL A 164 -7.78 17.43 10.60
C VAL A 164 -9.14 18.00 10.22
N GLY A 165 -10.17 17.15 10.19
CA GLY A 165 -11.54 17.54 9.89
C GLY A 165 -11.87 17.74 8.40
N GLU A 166 -10.92 17.53 7.49
CA GLU A 166 -11.14 17.69 6.04
C GLU A 166 -10.67 16.46 5.26
N THR A 167 -11.47 16.02 4.30
CA THR A 167 -11.13 14.90 3.42
C THR A 167 -11.00 15.38 1.98
N PRO A 168 -9.88 15.12 1.29
CA PRO A 168 -9.73 15.45 -0.12
C PRO A 168 -10.69 14.63 -0.99
N ASP A 169 -11.04 15.18 -2.15
CA ASP A 169 -11.77 14.45 -3.18
C ASP A 169 -10.85 13.48 -3.90
N LEU A 170 -11.12 12.19 -3.74
CA LEU A 170 -10.33 11.12 -4.35
C LEU A 170 -10.73 10.95 -5.82
N VAL A 171 -9.73 10.73 -6.68
CA VAL A 171 -9.92 10.57 -8.11
C VAL A 171 -10.09 9.08 -8.45
N CYS A 172 -11.20 8.74 -9.10
CA CYS A 172 -11.48 7.39 -9.57
C CYS A 172 -10.46 6.92 -10.61
N ALA A 173 -10.23 5.61 -10.67
CA ALA A 173 -9.27 4.94 -11.56
C ALA A 173 -7.82 5.42 -11.42
N LYS A 174 -7.48 6.08 -10.29
CA LYS A 174 -6.12 6.57 -9.99
C LYS A 174 -5.65 6.11 -8.63
N VAL A 175 -4.33 6.09 -8.48
CA VAL A 175 -3.68 6.00 -7.17
C VAL A 175 -3.72 7.37 -6.51
N ASN A 176 -4.33 7.45 -5.34
CA ASN A 176 -4.46 8.66 -4.55
C ASN A 176 -3.49 8.56 -3.37
N ASN A 177 -2.30 9.14 -3.51
CA ASN A 177 -1.32 9.25 -2.43
C ASN A 177 -1.77 10.36 -1.48
N VAL A 178 -2.25 9.97 -0.30
CA VAL A 178 -2.71 10.91 0.73
C VAL A 178 -1.63 11.01 1.80
N LEU A 179 -0.97 12.17 1.86
CA LEU A 179 -0.01 12.49 2.93
C LEU A 179 -0.79 12.78 4.23
N CYS A 180 -0.61 11.92 5.22
CA CYS A 180 -1.39 11.91 6.46
C CYS A 180 -0.61 12.42 7.69
N ASP A 181 0.43 13.23 7.50
CA ASP A 181 1.24 13.76 8.60
C ASP A 181 0.41 14.55 9.63
N ALA A 182 -0.76 15.10 9.29
CA ALA A 182 -1.61 15.81 10.26
C ALA A 182 -2.49 14.87 11.09
N ILE A 183 -2.83 13.69 10.57
CA ILE A 183 -3.93 12.83 11.10
C ILE A 183 -3.50 11.41 11.47
N ILE A 184 -2.25 11.03 11.18
CA ILE A 184 -1.69 9.72 11.52
C ILE A 184 -0.36 9.93 12.26
N GLY A 185 -0.36 9.61 13.55
CA GLY A 185 0.81 9.71 14.44
C GLY A 185 1.84 8.59 14.22
N GLY A 186 1.45 7.47 13.63
CA GLY A 186 2.33 6.34 13.35
C GLY A 186 1.59 5.15 12.73
N HIS A 187 2.30 4.03 12.54
CA HIS A 187 1.80 2.88 11.76
C HIS A 187 0.42 2.37 12.18
N SER A 188 0.13 2.32 13.49
CA SER A 188 -1.12 1.78 14.04
C SER A 188 -2.20 2.84 14.28
N ASP A 189 -1.90 4.12 14.06
CA ASP A 189 -2.85 5.22 14.27
C ASP A 189 -3.76 5.39 13.03
N VAL A 190 -4.55 4.34 12.74
CA VAL A 190 -5.44 4.29 11.57
C VAL A 190 -6.90 4.11 11.94
N ALA A 191 -7.21 4.03 13.24
CA ALA A 191 -8.56 3.82 13.76
C ALA A 191 -9.23 5.14 14.22
N ASN A 192 -8.68 6.29 13.81
CA ASN A 192 -9.19 7.60 14.18
C ASN A 192 -10.28 8.11 13.21
N PRO A 193 -11.09 9.11 13.62
CA PRO A 193 -12.20 9.62 12.81
C PRO A 193 -11.79 10.18 11.44
N ASP A 194 -10.65 10.85 11.34
CA ASP A 194 -10.16 11.43 10.08
C ASP A 194 -9.84 10.33 9.05
N VAL A 195 -9.19 9.24 9.49
CA VAL A 195 -8.96 8.07 8.65
C VAL A 195 -10.27 7.39 8.27
N GLY A 196 -11.23 7.31 9.20
CA GLY A 196 -12.59 6.83 8.91
C GLY A 196 -13.28 7.64 7.81
N ALA A 197 -13.16 8.96 7.85
CA ALA A 197 -13.72 9.85 6.84
C ALA A 197 -13.04 9.68 5.47
N LEU A 198 -11.72 9.49 5.43
CA LEU A 198 -10.98 9.15 4.20
C LEU A 198 -11.45 7.82 3.58
N VAL A 199 -11.59 6.78 4.40
CA VAL A 199 -12.13 5.50 3.94
C VAL A 199 -13.55 5.69 3.41
N TRP A 200 -14.41 6.39 4.13
CA TRP A 200 -15.77 6.69 3.69
C TRP A 200 -15.82 7.41 2.33
N ARG A 201 -14.92 8.37 2.11
CA ARG A 201 -14.77 9.05 0.81
C ARG A 201 -14.43 8.06 -0.30
N ALA A 202 -13.49 7.14 -0.05
CA ALA A 202 -13.12 6.12 -1.03
C ALA A 202 -14.25 5.12 -1.33
N LEU A 203 -15.12 4.82 -0.36
CA LEU A 203 -16.28 3.95 -0.53
C LEU A 203 -17.42 4.64 -1.32
N SER A 204 -17.50 5.97 -1.21
CA SER A 204 -18.63 6.76 -1.75
C SER A 204 -18.37 7.36 -3.14
N ALA A 205 -17.14 7.25 -3.65
CA ALA A 205 -16.75 7.72 -4.97
C ALA A 205 -17.39 6.91 -6.11
#